data_AF-A0A538IQ43-F1
#
_entry.id   AF-A0A538IQ43-F1
#
_cell.length_a   1.000
_cell.length_b   1.000
_cell.length_c   1.000
_cell.angle_alpha   90.00
_cell.angle_beta   90.00
_cell.angle_gamma   90.00
#
_symmetry.space_group_name_H-M   'P 1'
#
loop_
_entity.id
_entity.type
_entity.pdbx_description
1 polymer ?
#
loop_
_entity_poly.entity_id
_entity_poly.type
_entity_poly.pdbx_seq_one_letter_code
_entity_poly.pdbx_strand_id
1 'polypeptide(L)'
;MRVIGFLLAHGASVSALFRLRKERDREKIRQLIQFSGSTIKLFYVSLLVLVVGGVGAGLQAHWFKQQWIWEAIGVLVVISVAMFVVARPYYRAIAEATELRPSGVPRVSDEDLALRLQSPTPVVVALLGFGGLLVILWLMIFKPM
;
A
#
# COMPACT_ATOMS: atom_id res chain seq x y z
N MET A 1 8.38 -15.22 -11.00
CA MET A 1 9.28 -14.37 -10.20
C MET A 1 8.75 -12.95 -9.93
N ARG A 2 8.30 -12.19 -10.94
CA ARG A 2 7.97 -10.74 -10.81
C ARG A 2 6.77 -10.43 -9.90
N VAL A 3 5.68 -11.19 -10.03
CA VAL A 3 4.47 -11.05 -9.19
C VAL A 3 4.77 -11.35 -7.72
N ILE A 4 5.55 -12.40 -7.44
CA ILE A 4 5.93 -12.78 -6.08
C ILE A 4 6.73 -11.65 -5.41
N GLY A 5 7.71 -11.07 -6.12
CA GLY A 5 8.49 -9.94 -5.60
C GLY A 5 7.62 -8.73 -5.25
N PHE A 6 6.66 -8.39 -6.12
CA PHE A 6 5.67 -7.34 -5.84
C PHE A 6 4.80 -7.68 -4.63
N LEU A 7 4.23 -8.89 -4.56
CA LEU A 7 3.37 -9.31 -3.45
C LEU A 7 4.11 -9.34 -2.11
N LEU A 8 5.38 -9.76 -2.09
CA LEU A 8 6.21 -9.73 -0.89
C LEU A 8 6.51 -8.30 -0.44
N ALA A 9 6.94 -7.42 -1.35
CA ALA A 9 7.23 -6.02 -1.03
C ALA A 9 5.95 -5.27 -0.58
N HIS A 10 4.84 -5.52 -1.27
CA HIS A 10 3.55 -4.94 -0.94
C HIS A 10 2.98 -5.49 0.37
N GLY A 11 3.05 -6.81 0.59
CA GLY A 11 2.64 -7.45 1.84
C GLY A 11 3.48 -6.99 3.04
N ALA A 12 4.79 -6.78 2.85
CA ALA A 12 5.65 -6.17 3.87
C ALA A 12 5.25 -4.72 4.20
N SER A 13 4.81 -3.95 3.20
CA SER A 13 4.29 -2.59 3.43
C SER A 13 2.98 -2.62 4.22
N VAL A 14 2.04 -3.52 3.89
CA VAL A 14 0.78 -3.66 4.62
C VAL A 14 1.01 -4.13 6.05
N SER A 15 1.94 -5.07 6.28
CA SER A 15 2.26 -5.55 7.64
C SER A 15 2.85 -4.44 8.52
N ALA A 16 3.58 -3.48 7.94
CA ALA A 16 4.05 -2.29 8.65
C ALA A 16 2.90 -1.42 9.18
N LEU A 17 1.79 -1.26 8.44
CA LEU A 17 0.60 -0.54 8.95
C LEU A 17 0.01 -1.24 10.18
N PHE A 18 -0.10 -2.57 10.15
CA PHE A 18 -0.63 -3.34 11.28
C PHE A 18 0.32 -3.36 12.48
N ARG A 19 1.63 -3.33 12.23
CA ARG A 19 2.63 -3.18 13.29
C ARG A 19 2.54 -1.80 13.94
N LEU A 20 2.39 -0.74 13.14
CA LEU A 20 2.21 0.63 13.63
C LEU A 20 1.02 0.76 14.58
N ARG A 21 -0.11 0.12 14.25
CA ARG A 21 -1.33 0.09 15.09
C ARG A 21 -1.09 -0.49 16.48
N LYS A 22 -0.17 -1.45 16.62
CA LYS A 22 0.14 -2.13 17.88
C LYS A 22 1.26 -1.47 18.68
N GLU A 23 2.09 -0.66 18.03
CA GLU A 23 3.21 0.01 18.68
C GLU A 23 2.72 1.12 19.63
N ARG A 24 3.44 1.31 20.73
CA ARG A 24 3.15 2.33 21.76
C ARG A 24 4.34 3.24 22.02
N ASP A 25 5.54 2.78 21.69
CA ASP A 25 6.76 3.57 21.79
C ASP A 25 6.84 4.57 20.62
N ARG A 26 6.84 5.87 20.93
CA ARG A 26 6.89 6.97 19.95
C ARG A 26 8.12 6.90 19.05
N GLU A 27 9.28 6.56 19.60
CA GLU A 27 10.51 6.51 18.84
C GLU A 27 10.43 5.36 17.83
N LYS A 28 9.90 4.20 18.25
CA LYS A 28 9.65 3.07 17.34
C LYS A 28 8.62 3.40 16.27
N ILE A 29 7.56 4.13 16.59
CA ILE A 29 6.55 4.60 15.62
C ILE A 29 7.22 5.49 14.58
N ARG A 30 8.06 6.45 15.01
CA ARG A 30 8.79 7.35 14.11
C ARG A 30 9.74 6.58 13.19
N GLN A 31 10.49 5.63 13.75
CA GLN A 31 11.37 4.75 12.98
C GLN A 31 10.60 3.90 11.96
N LEU A 32 9.45 3.34 12.33
CA LEU A 32 8.59 2.58 11.43
C LEU A 32 8.07 3.45 10.27
N ILE A 33 7.68 4.70 10.54
CA ILE A 33 7.22 5.63 9.50
C ILE A 33 8.37 6.01 8.57
N GLN A 34 9.56 6.30 9.11
CA GLN A 34 10.73 6.64 8.33
C GLN A 34 11.19 5.46 7.45
N PHE A 35 11.14 4.25 7.99
CA PHE A 35 11.40 3.01 7.26
C PHE A 35 10.33 2.72 6.20
N SER A 36 9.05 2.99 6.49
CA SER A 36 7.97 2.89 5.50
C SER A 36 8.17 3.89 4.36
N GLY A 37 8.70 5.08 4.65
CA GLY A 37 9.07 6.07 3.65
C GLY A 37 10.24 5.64 2.77
N SER A 38 11.25 4.95 3.32
CA SER A 38 12.40 4.47 2.53
C SER A 38 12.05 3.25 1.66
N THR A 39 11.17 2.36 2.13
CA THR A 39 10.70 1.19 1.38
C THR A 39 9.78 1.54 0.20
N ILE A 40 9.24 2.75 0.14
CA ILE A 40 8.41 3.20 -0.99
C ILE A 40 9.18 3.21 -2.32
N LYS A 41 10.50 3.47 -2.28
CA LYS A 41 11.36 3.42 -3.48
C LYS A 41 11.42 1.99 -4.02
N LEU A 42 11.61 1.01 -3.13
CA LEU A 42 11.65 -0.41 -3.50
C LEU A 42 10.30 -0.86 -4.07
N PHE A 43 9.19 -0.39 -3.49
CA PHE A 43 7.85 -0.62 -4.03
C PHE A 43 7.73 -0.09 -5.47
N TYR A 44 8.08 1.17 -5.74
CA TYR A 44 8.00 1.73 -7.09
C TYR A 44 8.89 1.01 -8.11
N VAL A 45 10.09 0.59 -7.70
CA VAL A 45 10.96 -0.24 -8.55
C VAL A 45 10.30 -1.59 -8.86
N SER A 46 9.75 -2.27 -7.85
CA SER A 46 9.07 -3.55 -8.05
C SER A 46 7.81 -3.42 -8.91
N LEU A 47 7.07 -2.32 -8.76
CA LEU A 47 5.90 -1.99 -9.56
C LEU A 47 6.30 -1.72 -11.02
N LEU A 48 7.37 -0.96 -11.25
CA LEU A 48 7.89 -0.73 -12.60
C LEU A 48 8.29 -2.04 -13.27
N VAL A 49 9.01 -2.92 -12.57
CA VAL A 49 9.39 -4.24 -13.08
C VAL A 49 8.17 -5.10 -13.38
N LEU A 50 7.13 -5.05 -12.54
CA LEU A 50 5.87 -5.74 -12.76
C LEU A 50 5.15 -5.22 -14.01
N VAL A 51 5.02 -3.89 -14.15
CA VAL A 51 4.36 -3.25 -15.29
C VAL A 51 5.10 -3.54 -16.59
N VAL A 52 6.42 -3.33 -16.63
CA VAL A 52 7.23 -3.60 -17.83
C VAL A 52 7.16 -5.07 -18.22
N GLY A 53 7.24 -5.98 -17.24
CA GLY A 53 7.10 -7.42 -17.49
C GLY A 53 5.70 -7.80 -17.99
N GLY A 54 4.66 -7.21 -17.42
CA GLY A 54 3.26 -7.43 -17.82
C GLY A 54 2.99 -6.93 -19.23
N VAL A 55 3.49 -5.73 -19.59
CA VAL A 55 3.39 -5.19 -20.94
C VAL A 55 4.12 -6.07 -21.94
N GLY A 56 5.36 -6.49 -21.63
CA GLY A 56 6.12 -7.38 -22.50
C GLY A 56 5.45 -8.74 -22.74
N ALA A 57 4.79 -9.31 -21.72
CA ALA A 57 4.00 -10.53 -21.88
C ALA A 57 2.72 -10.29 -22.71
N GLY A 58 2.02 -9.18 -22.45
CA GLY A 58 0.80 -8.82 -23.19
C GLY A 58 1.04 -8.54 -24.67
N LEU A 59 2.20 -7.97 -25.03
CA LEU A 59 2.60 -7.74 -26.41
C LEU A 59 2.89 -9.06 -27.14
N GLN A 60 3.67 -9.96 -26.52
CA GLN A 60 4.01 -11.26 -27.11
C GLN A 60 2.78 -12.15 -27.32
N ALA A 61 1.81 -12.09 -26.42
CA ALA A 61 0.62 -12.92 -26.47
C ALA A 61 -0.61 -12.22 -27.11
N HIS A 62 -0.42 -11.03 -27.68
CA HIS A 62 -1.47 -10.20 -28.30
C HIS A 62 -2.70 -9.93 -27.39
N TRP A 63 -2.51 -9.95 -26.08
CA TRP A 63 -3.59 -9.83 -25.10
C TRP A 63 -4.27 -8.46 -25.09
N PHE A 64 -3.60 -7.41 -25.55
CA PHE A 64 -4.18 -6.06 -25.61
C PHE A 64 -5.40 -5.91 -26.55
N LYS A 65 -5.67 -6.91 -27.39
CA LYS A 65 -6.91 -7.01 -28.17
C LYS A 65 -8.11 -7.46 -27.33
N GLN A 66 -7.86 -8.05 -26.16
CA GLN A 66 -8.90 -8.62 -25.30
C GLN A 66 -9.38 -7.57 -24.30
N GLN A 67 -10.70 -7.48 -24.12
CA GLN A 67 -11.33 -6.48 -23.27
C GLN A 67 -10.99 -6.68 -21.78
N TRP A 68 -10.95 -7.93 -21.30
CA TRP A 68 -10.66 -8.27 -19.91
C TRP A 68 -9.30 -7.75 -19.41
N ILE A 69 -8.32 -7.54 -20.30
CA ILE A 69 -7.02 -6.94 -19.95
C ILE A 69 -7.19 -5.48 -19.55
N TRP A 70 -7.99 -4.72 -20.30
CA TRP A 70 -8.24 -3.32 -20.02
C TRP A 70 -9.05 -3.14 -18.73
N GLU A 71 -10.00 -4.04 -18.47
CA GLU A 71 -10.73 -4.08 -17.20
C GLU A 71 -9.78 -4.35 -16.03
N ALA A 72 -8.89 -5.35 -16.15
CA ALA A 72 -7.92 -5.66 -15.11
C ALA A 72 -6.95 -4.49 -14.85
N ILE A 73 -6.51 -3.79 -15.91
CA ILE A 73 -5.69 -2.57 -15.80
C ILE A 73 -6.49 -1.46 -15.10
N GLY A 74 -7.74 -1.24 -15.48
CA GLY A 74 -8.63 -0.26 -14.86
C GLY A 74 -8.78 -0.51 -13.35
N VAL A 75 -9.07 -1.76 -12.96
CA VAL A 75 -9.17 -2.18 -11.56
C VAL A 75 -7.86 -1.92 -10.82
N LEU A 76 -6.71 -2.29 -11.41
CA LEU A 76 -5.40 -2.07 -10.81
C LEU A 76 -5.13 -0.58 -10.55
N VAL A 77 -5.41 0.29 -11.52
CA VAL A 77 -5.21 1.74 -11.39
C VAL A 77 -6.13 2.32 -10.32
N VAL A 78 -7.43 2.00 -10.39
CA VAL A 78 -8.44 2.52 -9.44
C VAL A 78 -8.07 2.15 -8.00
N ILE A 79 -7.69 0.89 -7.77
CA ILE A 79 -7.38 0.41 -6.42
C ILE A 79 -6.05 0.97 -5.92
N SER A 80 -5.05 1.11 -6.80
CA SER A 80 -3.78 1.74 -6.45
C SER A 80 -3.98 3.20 -6.03
N VAL A 81 -4.80 3.97 -6.76
CA VAL A 81 -5.14 5.35 -6.42
C VAL A 81 -5.93 5.41 -5.12
N ALA A 82 -6.94 4.55 -4.95
CA ALA A 82 -7.75 4.51 -3.73
C ALA A 82 -6.88 4.24 -2.49
N MET A 83 -6.00 3.22 -2.55
CA MET A 83 -5.06 2.92 -1.48
C MET A 83 -4.13 4.09 -1.18
N PHE A 84 -3.61 4.76 -2.21
CA PHE A 84 -2.73 5.92 -2.05
C PHE A 84 -3.45 7.11 -1.38
N VAL A 85 -4.64 7.46 -1.85
CA VAL A 85 -5.45 8.56 -1.31
C VAL A 85 -5.84 8.30 0.14
N VAL A 86 -6.14 7.06 0.50
CA VAL A 86 -6.55 6.68 1.86
C VAL A 86 -5.36 6.55 2.82
N ALA A 87 -4.26 5.92 2.39
CA ALA A 87 -3.10 5.65 3.26
C ALA A 87 -2.25 6.90 3.54
N ARG A 88 -2.04 7.76 2.53
CA ARG A 88 -1.15 8.92 2.63
C ARG A 88 -1.52 9.90 3.78
N PRO A 89 -2.78 10.36 3.94
CA PRO A 89 -3.13 11.27 5.02
C PRO A 89 -2.95 10.62 6.40
N TYR A 90 -3.23 9.32 6.51
CA TYR A 90 -3.04 8.57 7.76
C TYR A 90 -1.56 8.54 8.18
N TYR A 91 -0.64 8.22 7.26
CA TYR A 91 0.80 8.24 7.57
C TYR A 91 1.29 9.64 7.98
N ARG A 92 0.81 10.69 7.30
CA ARG A 92 1.16 12.08 7.65
C ARG A 92 0.64 12.47 9.03
N ALA A 93 -0.61 12.15 9.32
CA ALA A 93 -1.23 12.48 10.61
C ALA A 93 -0.55 11.80 11.79
N ILE A 94 -0.01 10.59 11.61
CA ILE A 94 0.77 9.90 12.65
C ILE A 94 2.18 10.49 12.73
N ALA A 95 2.83 10.75 11.60
CA ALA A 95 4.16 11.36 11.59
C ALA A 95 4.16 12.70 12.36
N GLU A 96 3.22 13.58 12.05
CA GLU A 96 3.03 14.86 12.73
C GLU A 96 2.71 14.70 14.22
N ALA A 97 1.94 13.68 14.60
CA ALA A 97 1.62 13.40 16.00
C ALA A 97 2.83 12.88 16.81
N THR A 98 3.83 12.32 16.12
CA THR A 98 5.10 11.88 16.74
C THR A 98 6.15 12.98 16.83
N GLU A 99 5.92 14.16 16.27
CA GLU A 99 6.84 15.28 16.37
C GLU A 99 6.95 15.81 17.81
N LEU A 100 8.17 16.23 18.17
CA LEU A 100 8.43 16.95 19.41
C LEU A 100 8.39 18.44 19.15
N ARG A 101 7.90 19.21 20.12
CA ARG A 101 8.07 20.67 20.14
C ARG A 101 9.56 21.00 20.35
N PRO A 102 10.01 22.23 20.03
CA PRO A 102 11.37 22.68 20.35
C PRO A 102 11.76 22.51 21.83
N SER A 103 10.78 22.47 22.73
CA SER A 103 10.97 22.20 24.15
C SER A 103 11.21 20.73 24.51
N GLY A 104 11.19 19.81 23.55
CA GLY A 104 11.30 18.36 23.77
C GLY A 104 9.99 17.69 24.22
N VAL A 105 8.92 18.46 24.44
CA VAL A 105 7.61 17.93 24.85
C VAL A 105 6.86 17.39 23.63
N PRO A 106 6.24 16.20 23.72
CA PRO A 106 5.40 15.66 22.65
C PRO A 106 4.32 16.64 22.18
N ARG A 107 4.12 16.74 20.86
CA ARG A 107 3.12 17.65 20.28
C ARG A 107 1.69 17.25 20.60
N VAL A 108 1.46 15.95 20.78
CA VAL A 108 0.17 15.27 21.03
C VAL A 108 0.37 14.33 22.23
N SER A 109 -0.64 14.13 23.08
CA SER A 109 -0.58 13.18 24.21
C SER A 109 -0.42 11.72 23.75
N ASP A 110 0.02 10.82 24.64
CA ASP A 110 0.18 9.39 24.31
C ASP A 110 -1.19 8.74 24.04
N GLU A 111 -2.21 9.18 24.78
CA GLU A 111 -3.60 8.77 24.66
C GLU A 111 -4.17 9.16 23.28
N ASP A 112 -3.98 10.41 22.86
CA ASP A 112 -4.45 10.89 21.56
C ASP A 112 -3.72 10.20 20.39
N LEU A 113 -2.42 9.94 20.55
CA LEU A 113 -1.65 9.16 19.57
C LEU A 113 -2.19 7.73 19.47
N ALA A 114 -2.47 7.09 20.60
CA ALA A 114 -3.05 5.75 20.63
C ALA A 114 -4.43 5.68 19.96
N LEU A 115 -5.27 6.72 20.13
CA LEU A 115 -6.56 6.83 19.44
C LEU A 115 -6.37 6.92 17.92
N ARG A 116 -5.43 7.74 17.43
CA ARG A 116 -5.12 7.85 15.99
C ARG A 116 -4.63 6.53 15.40
N LEU A 117 -3.79 5.79 16.12
CA LEU A 117 -3.28 4.49 15.70
C LEU A 117 -4.38 3.42 15.57
N GLN A 118 -5.50 3.57 16.30
CA GLN A 118 -6.63 2.65 16.22
C GLN A 118 -7.57 2.89 15.03
N SER A 119 -7.28 3.90 14.19
CA SER A 119 -8.03 4.18 12.96
C SER A 119 -8.34 2.91 12.15
N PRO A 120 -9.50 2.80 11.49
CA PRO A 120 -9.80 1.70 10.58
C PRO A 120 -8.97 1.74 9.29
N THR A 121 -8.21 2.83 9.03
CA THR A 121 -7.46 3.02 7.78
C THR A 121 -6.60 1.82 7.36
N PRO A 122 -5.78 1.19 8.24
CA PRO A 122 -5.02 -0.01 7.87
C PRO A 122 -5.89 -1.16 7.33
N VAL A 123 -7.07 -1.37 7.93
CA VAL A 123 -8.00 -2.42 7.54
C VAL A 123 -8.64 -2.07 6.20
N VAL A 124 -9.07 -0.83 6.00
CA VAL A 124 -9.64 -0.36 4.73
C VAL A 124 -8.64 -0.53 3.59
N VAL A 125 -7.39 -0.10 3.79
CA VAL A 125 -6.32 -0.24 2.79
C VAL A 125 -6.04 -1.71 2.48
N ALA A 126 -6.01 -2.58 3.49
CA ALA A 126 -5.83 -4.02 3.29
C ALA A 126 -7.00 -4.66 2.50
N LEU A 127 -8.24 -4.27 2.81
CA LEU A 127 -9.44 -4.75 2.10
C LEU A 127 -9.45 -4.28 0.64
N LEU A 128 -9.07 -3.03 0.37
CA LEU A 128 -8.92 -2.52 -1.00
C LEU A 128 -7.90 -3.34 -1.79
N GLY A 129 -6.72 -3.58 -1.21
CA GLY A 129 -5.66 -4.36 -1.85
C GLY A 129 -6.06 -5.82 -2.09
N PHE A 130 -6.60 -6.49 -1.07
CA PHE A 130 -6.98 -7.90 -1.17
C PHE A 130 -8.20 -8.10 -2.07
N GLY A 131 -9.25 -7.28 -1.92
CA GLY A 131 -10.42 -7.31 -2.79
C GLY A 131 -10.05 -7.03 -4.25
N GLY A 132 -9.19 -6.05 -4.49
CA GLY A 132 -8.68 -5.76 -5.83
C GLY A 132 -7.91 -6.90 -6.46
N LEU A 133 -7.03 -7.53 -5.69
CA LEU A 133 -6.30 -8.70 -6.14
C LEU A 133 -7.25 -9.84 -6.54
N LEU A 134 -8.29 -10.12 -5.74
CA LEU A 134 -9.27 -11.15 -6.06
C LEU A 134 -10.06 -10.84 -7.34
N VAL A 135 -10.47 -9.59 -7.54
CA VAL A 135 -11.14 -9.15 -8.76
C VAL A 135 -10.23 -9.33 -9.97
N ILE A 136 -8.97 -8.91 -9.89
CA ILE A 136 -7.99 -9.09 -10.98
C ILE A 136 -7.77 -10.58 -11.28
N LEU A 137 -7.59 -11.41 -10.25
CA LEU A 137 -7.43 -12.85 -10.43
C LEU A 137 -8.65 -13.48 -11.09
N TRP A 138 -9.86 -13.07 -10.68
CA TRP A 138 -11.10 -13.53 -11.29
C TRP A 138 -11.17 -13.15 -12.78
N LEU A 139 -10.86 -11.90 -13.13
CA LEU A 139 -10.79 -11.45 -14.54
C LEU A 139 -9.79 -12.27 -15.35
N MET A 140 -8.62 -12.61 -14.79
CA MET A 140 -7.59 -13.38 -15.50
C MET A 140 -7.94 -14.87 -15.65
N ILE A 141 -8.65 -15.45 -14.67
CA ILE A 141 -9.04 -16.87 -14.68
C ILE A 141 -10.22 -17.10 -15.62
N PHE A 142 -11.29 -16.33 -15.43
CA PHE A 142 -12.55 -16.56 -16.11
C PHE A 142 -12.62 -15.86 -17.46
N LYS A 143 -11.86 -14.77 -17.64
CA LYS A 143 -11.85 -13.95 -18.87
C LYS A 143 -13.27 -13.72 -19.39
N PRO A 144 -14.18 -13.22 -18.53
CA PRO A 144 -15.52 -12.88 -19.00
C PRO A 144 -15.31 -11.82 -20.08
N MET A 145 -15.86 -12.06 -21.28
CA MET A 145 -15.67 -11.30 -22.52
C MET A 145 -14.54 -11.81 -23.43
#